data_AF-A0A084UBP0-F1
#
_entry.id   AF-A0A084UBP0-F1
#
_cell.length_a   1.000
_cell.length_b   1.000
_cell.length_c   1.000
_cell.angle_alpha   90.00
_cell.angle_beta   90.00
_cell.angle_gamma   90.00
#
_symmetry.space_group_name_H-M   'P 1'
#
loop_
_entity.id
_entity.type
_entity.pdbx_description
1 polymer ?
#
loop_
_entity_poly.entity_id
_entity_poly.type
_entity_poly.pdbx_seq_one_letter_code
_entity_poly.pdbx_strand_id
1 'polypeptide(L)' 'MISTRLIRRAILSWQNWRQRKVLHRACPILADLDRQERAYRRSHKKGAGSIAEQKRKAMTALLSGKVA' A
#
# COMPACT_ATOMS: atom_id res chain seq x y z
N MET A 1 -6.90 25.66 -14.91
CA MET A 1 -5.88 25.01 -14.04
C MET A 1 -6.39 23.81 -13.22
N ILE A 2 -7.69 23.55 -13.11
CA ILE A 2 -8.24 22.40 -12.34
C ILE A 2 -8.07 21.09 -13.12
N SER A 3 -8.23 21.13 -14.46
CA SER A 3 -8.18 19.95 -15.33
C SER A 3 -6.83 19.22 -15.30
N THR A 4 -5.71 19.96 -15.27
CA THR A 4 -4.37 19.35 -15.22
C THR A 4 -4.09 18.62 -13.90
N ARG A 5 -4.65 19.08 -12.78
CA ARG A 5 -4.55 18.41 -11.48
C ARG A 5 -5.34 17.10 -11.45
N LEU A 6 -6.54 17.11 -12.03
CA LEU A 6 -7.40 15.91 -12.12
C LEU A 6 -6.77 14.86 -13.04
N ILE A 7 -6.24 15.26 -14.20
CA ILE A 7 -5.52 14.37 -15.12
C ILE A 7 -4.32 13.74 -14.41
N ARG A 8 -3.49 14.53 -13.72
CA ARG A 8 -2.35 14.01 -12.95
C ARG A 8 -2.79 13.01 -11.88
N ARG A 9 -3.85 13.31 -11.13
CA ARG A 9 -4.40 12.39 -10.12
C ARG A 9 -4.87 11.07 -10.73
N ALA A 10 -5.54 11.12 -11.88
CA ALA A 10 -6.01 9.93 -12.58
C ALA A 10 -4.82 9.05 -13.02
N ILE A 11 -3.79 9.65 -13.62
CA ILE A 11 -2.56 8.94 -14.04
C ILE A 11 -1.87 8.29 -12.84
N LEU A 12 -1.66 9.04 -11.76
CA LEU A 12 -1.02 8.52 -10.55
C LEU A 12 -1.86 7.40 -9.90
N SER A 13 -3.18 7.53 -9.87
CA SER A 13 -4.08 6.49 -9.35
C SER A 13 -3.95 5.20 -10.16
N TRP A 14 -3.95 5.30 -11.50
CA TRP A 14 -3.80 4.16 -12.39
C TRP A 14 -2.44 3.48 -12.25
N GLN A 15 -1.34 4.26 -12.22
CA GLN A 15 0.01 3.73 -12.00
C GLN A 15 0.11 3.00 -10.66
N ASN A 16 -0.38 3.62 -9.58
CA ASN A 16 -0.39 3.02 -8.25
C ASN A 16 -1.20 1.71 -8.21
N TRP A 17 -2.35 1.66 -8.88
CA TRP A 17 -3.16 0.43 -8.96
C TRP A 17 -2.40 -0.71 -9.65
N ARG A 18 -1.74 -0.41 -10.78
CA ARG A 18 -0.94 -1.40 -11.51
C ARG A 18 0.24 -1.90 -10.67
N GLN A 19 0.97 -1.00 -10.02
CA GLN A 19 2.10 -1.34 -9.16
C GLN A 19 1.67 -2.17 -7.95
N ARG A 20 0.55 -1.83 -7.30
CA ARG A 20 0.02 -2.62 -6.18
C ARG A 20 -0.28 -4.05 -6.56
N LYS A 21 -0.85 -4.30 -7.75
CA LYS A 21 -1.09 -5.67 -8.22
C LYS A 21 0.20 -6.48 -8.35
N VAL A 22 1.27 -5.89 -8.87
CA VAL A 22 2.57 -6.55 -8.99
C VAL A 22 3.16 -6.82 -7.60
N LEU A 23 3.13 -5.82 -6.73
CA LEU A 23 3.63 -5.92 -5.35
C LEU A 23 2.90 -6.99 -4.53
N HIS A 24 1.57 -7.09 -4.64
CA HIS A 24 0.79 -8.10 -3.94
C HIS A 24 1.07 -9.52 -4.45
N ARG A 25 1.47 -9.68 -5.71
CA ARG A 25 1.94 -10.98 -6.23
C ARG A 25 3.30 -11.37 -5.66
N ALA A 26 4.22 -10.40 -5.56
CA ALA A 26 5.56 -10.62 -5.02
C ALA A 26 5.56 -10.77 -3.49
N CYS A 27 4.65 -10.10 -2.80
CA CYS A 27 4.57 -10.06 -1.35
C CYS A 27 3.10 -10.08 -0.90
N PRO A 28 2.49 -11.28 -0.77
CA PRO A 28 1.07 -11.42 -0.46
C PRO A 28 0.67 -10.78 0.88
N ILE A 29 1.57 -10.79 1.87
CA ILE A 29 1.32 -10.21 3.20
C ILE A 29 0.97 -8.72 3.15
N LEU A 30 1.46 -7.98 2.14
CA LEU A 30 1.10 -6.58 1.95
C LEU A 30 -0.39 -6.40 1.62
N ALA A 31 -1.01 -7.36 0.95
CA ALA A 31 -2.44 -7.31 0.64
C ALA A 31 -3.30 -7.41 1.90
N ASP A 32 -2.90 -8.26 2.85
CA ASP A 32 -3.60 -8.41 4.13
C ASP A 32 -3.41 -7.20 5.03
N LEU A 33 -2.18 -6.65 5.10
CA LEU A 33 -1.91 -5.40 5.80
C LEU A 33 -2.68 -4.21 5.18
N ASP A 34 -2.87 -4.18 3.86
CA ASP A 34 -3.73 -3.20 3.18
C ASP A 34 -5.20 -3.36 3.57
N ARG A 35 -5.71 -4.59 3.70
CA ARG A 35 -7.10 -4.84 4.15
C ARG A 35 -7.28 -4.40 5.59
N GLN A 36 -6.36 -4.75 6.47
CA GLN A 36 -6.37 -4.34 7.87
C GLN A 36 -6.31 -2.81 7.98
N GLU A 37 -5.44 -2.14 7.23
CA GLU A 37 -5.36 -0.67 7.23
C GLU A 37 -6.69 -0.04 6.82
N ARG A 38 -7.38 -0.56 5.79
CA ARG A 38 -8.69 -0.06 5.37
C ARG A 38 -9.74 -0.25 6.46
N ALA A 39 -9.77 -1.41 7.11
CA ALA A 39 -10.69 -1.67 8.22
C ALA A 39 -10.44 -0.69 9.39
N TYR A 40 -9.17 -0.47 9.74
CA TYR A 40 -8.79 0.48 10.77
C TYR A 40 -9.17 1.92 10.43
N ARG A 41 -8.89 2.38 9.20
CA ARG A 41 -9.29 3.72 8.75
C ARG A 41 -10.81 3.91 8.81
N ARG A 42 -11.59 2.90 8.43
CA ARG A 42 -13.06 2.93 8.56
C ARG A 42 -13.52 2.99 10.02
N SER A 43 -12.81 2.32 10.92
CA SER A 43 -13.14 2.30 12.34
C SER A 43 -12.77 3.60 13.08
N HIS A 44 -12.05 4.54 12.45
CA HIS A 44 -11.52 5.78 13.06
C HIS A 44 -10.70 5.57 14.35
N LYS A 45 -10.27 4.33 14.63
CA LYS A 45 -9.47 3.99 15.82
C LYS A 45 -8.00 4.36 15.63
N LYS A 46 -7.36 4.79 16.72
CA LYS A 46 -5.90 4.95 16.79
C LYS A 46 -5.24 3.56 16.69
N GLY A 47 -4.23 3.41 15.84
CA GLY A 47 -3.54 2.12 15.64
C GLY A 47 -2.96 1.89 14.24
N ALA A 48 -3.32 2.72 13.26
CA ALA A 48 -2.82 2.61 11.89
C ALA A 48 -1.28 2.70 11.77
N GLY A 49 -0.61 3.36 12.74
CA GLY A 49 0.85 3.45 12.77
C GLY A 49 1.55 2.09 12.88
N SER A 50 0.98 1.14 13.63
CA SER A 50 1.55 -0.22 13.76
C SER A 50 1.50 -0.96 12.42
N ILE A 51 0.42 -0.80 11.66
CA ILE A 51 0.27 -1.41 10.34
C ILE A 51 1.25 -0.80 9.33
N ALA A 52 1.46 0.52 9.39
CA ALA A 52 2.44 1.19 8.56
C ALA A 52 3.86 0.67 8.81
N GLU A 53 4.21 0.44 10.08
CA GLU A 53 5.51 -0.11 10.47
C GLU A 53 5.67 -1.58 10.01
N GLN A 54 4.63 -2.39 10.13
CA GLN A 54 4.63 -3.77 9.61
C GLN A 54 4.81 -3.82 8.10
N LYS A 55 4.19 -2.91 7.34
CA LYS A 55 4.39 -2.81 5.89
C LYS A 55 5.82 -2.46 5.53
N ARG A 56 6.45 -1.53 6.26
CA ARG A 56 7.87 -1.19 6.06
C ARG A 56 8.76 -2.40 6.30
N LYS A 57 8.55 -3.11 7.42
CA LYS A 57 9.31 -4.34 7.72
C LYS A 57 9.16 -5.40 6.64
N ALA A 58 7.93 -5.66 6.18
CA ALA A 58 7.67 -6.60 5.09
C ALA A 58 8.40 -6.19 3.79
N MET A 59 8.38 -4.89 3.45
CA MET A 59 9.10 -4.37 2.29
C MET A 59 10.62 -4.48 2.44
N THR A 60 11.18 -4.13 3.59
CA THR A 60 12.61 -4.26 3.86
C THR A 60 13.06 -5.72 3.82
N ALA A 61 12.25 -6.64 4.34
CA ALA A 61 12.51 -8.07 4.24
C ALA A 61 12.52 -8.54 2.78
N LEU A 62 11.54 -8.14 1.98
CA LEU A 62 11.45 -8.44 0.55
C LEU A 62 12.68 -7.91 -0.21
N LEU A 63 13.05 -6.65 0.01
CA LEU A 63 14.17 -6.00 -0.67
C LEU A 63 15.54 -6.53 -0.23
N SER A 64 15.65 -7.02 1.00
CA SER A 64 16.88 -7.63 1.51
C SER A 64 17.07 -9.09 1.08
N GLY A 65 16.14 -9.66 0.31
CA GLY A 65 16.18 -11.06 -0.12
C GLY A 65 16.01 -12.06 1.04
N LYS A 66 15.63 -11.58 2.24
CA LYS A 66 15.37 -12.42 3.42
C LYS A 66 13.97 -13.06 3.39
N VAL A 67 13.24 -12.89 2.30
CA VAL A 67 11.94 -13.52 2.06
C VAL A 67 12.14 -14.50 0.90
N ALA A 68 12.35 -15.76 1.27
CA ALA A 68 11.97 -16.94 0.49
C ALA A 68 10.70 -17.50 1.14
#